data_AF-D8K9Z3-F1
#
_entry.id   AF-D8K9Z3-F1
#
_cell.length_a   1.000
_cell.length_b   1.000
_cell.length_c   1.000
_cell.angle_alpha   90.00
_cell.angle_beta   90.00
_cell.angle_gamma   90.00
#
_symmetry.space_group_name_H-M   'P 1'
#
loop_
_entity.id
_entity.type
_entity.pdbx_description
1 polymer ?
#
loop_
_entity_poly.entity_id
_entity_poly.type
_entity_poly.pdbx_seq_one_letter_code
_entity_poly.pdbx_strand_id
1 'polypeptide(L)'
;MRGVIITTLLALIFLFWLAAELYGFFKTKNKSPEATRTVAYILGYPLLAVYVASGSLPPAAIVFPVALGGVFWLLAGMHLKKVLEGEYLSTPGTFIGISIRYCLGSVLGAFLLGALLQYAGLF
;
A
#
# COMPACT_ATOMS: atom_id res chain seq x y z
N MET A 1 -6.50 4.98 26.84
CA MET A 1 -5.01 5.12 26.86
C MET A 1 -4.27 3.88 26.34
N ARG A 2 -4.56 2.65 26.80
CA ARG A 2 -3.86 1.43 26.33
C ARG A 2 -3.94 1.19 24.81
N GLY A 3 -5.11 1.41 24.20
CA GLY A 3 -5.28 1.24 22.74
C GLY A 3 -4.40 2.18 21.91
N VAL A 4 -4.31 3.46 22.30
CA VAL A 4 -3.47 4.46 21.63
C VAL A 4 -1.98 4.08 21.69
N ILE A 5 -1.52 3.59 22.84
CA ILE A 5 -0.13 3.14 23.02
C ILE A 5 0.19 1.95 22.10
N ILE A 6 -0.70 0.96 22.04
CA ILE A 6 -0.53 -0.22 21.18
C ILE A 6 -0.51 0.18 19.70
N THR A 7 -1.47 1.00 19.26
CA THR A 7 -1.52 1.46 17.87
C THR A 7 -0.29 2.28 17.50
N THR A 8 0.20 3.13 18.41
CA THR A 8 1.41 3.94 18.18
C THR A 8 2.66 3.05 18.08
N LEU A 9 2.80 2.06 18.97
CA LEU A 9 3.90 1.10 18.92
C LEU A 9 3.91 0.30 17.61
N LEU A 10 2.74 -0.20 17.19
CA LEU A 10 2.62 -0.93 15.92
C LEU A 10 2.98 -0.03 14.73
N ALA A 11 2.48 1.21 14.71
CA ALA A 11 2.82 2.16 13.65
C ALA A 11 4.33 2.44 13.59
N LEU A 12 4.99 2.63 14.73
CA LEU A 12 6.44 2.82 14.81
C LEU A 12 7.23 1.60 14.32
N ILE A 13 6.79 0.38 14.67
CA ILE A 13 7.42 -0.86 14.19
C ILE A 13 7.31 -0.95 12.66
N PHE A 14 6.13 -0.67 12.11
CA PHE A 14 5.94 -0.66 10.66
C PHE A 14 6.79 0.38 9.96
N LEU A 15 6.86 1.60 10.49
CA LEU A 15 7.70 2.68 9.94
C LEU A 15 9.19 2.32 10.00
N PHE A 16 9.65 1.74 11.11
CA PHE A 16 11.04 1.32 11.26
C PHE A 16 11.39 0.21 10.28
N TRP A 17 10.50 -0.78 10.09
CA TRP A 17 10.68 -1.82 9.10
C TRP A 17 10.78 -1.24 7.69
N LEU A 18 9.81 -0.40 7.32
CA LEU A 18 9.77 0.25 6.02
C LEU A 18 11.06 1.05 5.74
N ALA A 19 11.55 1.78 6.74
CA ALA A 19 12.80 2.53 6.64
C ALA A 19 14.03 1.63 6.45
N ALA A 20 14.09 0.48 7.13
CA ALA A 20 15.17 -0.49 6.98
C ALA A 20 15.22 -1.07 5.55
N GLU A 21 14.07 -1.41 4.97
CA GLU A 21 13.98 -1.96 3.61
C GLU A 21 14.30 -0.89 2.54
N LEU A 22 13.85 0.35 2.76
CA LEU A 22 14.23 1.48 1.91
C LEU A 22 15.74 1.73 1.96
N TYR A 23 16.34 1.67 3.14
CA TYR A 23 17.80 1.75 3.29
C TYR A 23 18.51 0.62 2.51
N GLY A 24 18.01 -0.61 2.62
CA GLY A 24 18.47 -1.75 1.84
C GLY A 24 18.43 -1.48 0.33
N PHE A 25 17.31 -0.94 -0.17
CA PHE A 25 17.15 -0.55 -1.56
C PHE A 25 18.16 0.52 -2.01
N PHE A 26 18.43 1.53 -1.18
CA PHE A 26 19.41 2.58 -1.52
C PHE A 26 20.84 2.06 -1.56
N LYS A 27 21.17 1.03 -0.77
CA LYS A 27 22.50 0.39 -0.75
C LYS A 27 22.72 -0.53 -1.97
N THR A 28 21.66 -1.07 -2.55
CA THR A 28 21.72 -1.98 -3.68
C THR A 28 22.10 -1.26 -4.98
N LYS A 29 23.22 -1.70 -5.61
CA LYS A 29 23.74 -1.10 -6.85
C LYS A 29 22.91 -1.43 -8.09
N ASN A 30 22.50 -2.70 -8.23
CA ASN A 30 21.69 -3.16 -9.36
C ASN A 30 20.24 -3.31 -8.92
N LYS A 31 19.43 -2.27 -9.16
CA LYS A 31 18.02 -2.24 -8.75
C LYS A 31 17.18 -2.94 -9.80
N SER A 32 16.47 -3.99 -9.40
CA SER A 32 15.51 -4.64 -10.29
C SER A 32 14.34 -3.68 -10.60
N PRO A 33 13.69 -3.83 -11.76
CA PRO A 33 12.47 -3.09 -12.07
C PRO A 33 11.38 -3.27 -11.01
N GLU A 34 11.29 -4.48 -10.44
CA GLU A 34 10.33 -4.81 -9.39
C GLU A 34 10.61 -4.06 -8.08
N ALA A 35 11.88 -3.96 -7.68
CA ALA A 35 12.27 -3.20 -6.49
C ALA A 35 11.92 -1.72 -6.66
N THR A 36 12.17 -1.18 -7.86
CA THR A 36 11.86 0.22 -8.18
C THR A 36 10.36 0.51 -8.12
N ARG A 37 9.52 -0.37 -8.68
CA ARG A 37 8.05 -0.25 -8.61
C ARG A 37 7.54 -0.33 -7.18
N THR A 38 8.09 -1.25 -6.39
CA THR A 38 7.72 -1.42 -4.98
C THR A 38 8.05 -0.17 -4.16
N VAL A 39 9.24 0.41 -4.35
CA VAL A 39 9.62 1.67 -3.69
C VAL A 39 8.77 2.84 -4.16
N ALA A 40 8.49 2.94 -5.46
CA ALA A 40 7.61 3.97 -5.99
C ALA A 40 6.21 3.90 -5.36
N TYR A 41 5.70 2.69 -5.13
CA TYR A 41 4.44 2.49 -4.43
C TYR A 41 4.52 2.84 -2.94
N ILE A 42 5.59 2.42 -2.25
CA ILE A 42 5.83 2.74 -0.84
C ILE A 42 5.83 4.26 -0.62
N LEU A 43 6.43 5.04 -1.52
CA LEU A 43 6.49 6.50 -1.41
C LEU A 43 5.23 7.19 -1.95
N GLY A 44 4.63 6.65 -3.01
CA GLY A 44 3.47 7.23 -3.66
C GLY A 44 2.17 7.06 -2.88
N TYR A 45 1.99 5.93 -2.17
CA TYR A 45 0.76 5.68 -1.43
C TYR A 45 0.52 6.69 -0.29
N PRO A 46 1.49 7.04 0.58
CA PRO A 46 1.30 8.08 1.59
C PRO A 46 0.88 9.43 0.99
N LEU A 47 1.44 9.82 -0.17
CA LEU A 47 1.05 11.05 -0.86
C LEU A 47 -0.40 10.98 -1.34
N LEU A 48 -0.81 9.85 -1.92
CA LEU A 48 -2.21 9.61 -2.30
C LEU A 48 -3.14 9.64 -1.09
N ALA A 49 -2.76 8.99 0.02
CA ALA A 49 -3.54 8.97 1.24
C ALA A 49 -3.72 10.37 1.83
N VAL A 50 -2.66 11.19 1.84
CA VAL A 50 -2.72 12.59 2.28
C VAL A 50 -3.59 13.42 1.34
N TYR A 51 -3.47 13.26 0.02
CA TYR A 51 -4.31 13.95 -0.95
C TYR A 51 -5.81 13.63 -0.76
N VAL A 52 -6.13 12.36 -0.51
CA VAL A 52 -7.51 11.93 -0.25
C VAL A 52 -7.99 12.46 1.10
N ALA A 53 -7.14 12.45 2.13
CA ALA A 53 -7.49 12.95 3.47
C ALA A 53 -7.58 14.49 3.56
N SER A 54 -6.91 15.23 2.67
CA SER A 54 -6.91 16.69 2.67
C SER A 54 -8.11 17.30 1.94
N GLY A 55 -8.82 16.52 1.12
CA GLY A 55 -10.11 16.92 0.56
C GLY A 55 -11.20 16.93 1.64
N SER A 56 -12.25 17.74 1.44
CA SER A 56 -13.52 17.53 2.15
C SER A 56 -13.95 16.08 1.99
N LEU A 57 -14.40 15.42 3.07
CA LEU A 57 -14.84 14.01 3.13
C LEU A 57 -15.07 13.39 1.74
N PRO A 58 -14.06 12.71 1.17
CA PRO A 58 -14.16 12.17 -0.16
C PRO A 58 -15.31 11.16 -0.23
N PRO A 59 -15.94 10.98 -1.40
CA PRO A 59 -16.90 9.91 -1.62
C PRO A 59 -16.37 8.57 -1.09
N ALA A 60 -17.18 7.78 -0.40
CA ALA A 60 -16.77 6.48 0.11
C ALA A 60 -16.25 5.55 -1.02
N ALA A 61 -16.80 5.71 -2.24
CA ALA A 61 -16.31 5.05 -3.44
C ALA A 61 -14.82 5.31 -3.74
N ILE A 62 -14.23 6.41 -3.24
CA ILE A 62 -12.81 6.75 -3.33
C ILE A 62 -12.06 6.30 -2.08
N VAL A 63 -12.63 6.53 -0.89
CA VAL A 63 -11.99 6.19 0.40
C VAL A 63 -11.70 4.69 0.51
N PHE A 64 -12.65 3.84 0.12
CA PHE A 64 -12.51 2.38 0.25
C PHE A 64 -11.39 1.79 -0.61
N PRO A 65 -11.28 2.11 -1.92
CA PRO A 65 -10.12 1.70 -2.72
C PRO A 65 -8.78 2.20 -2.18
N VAL A 66 -8.73 3.43 -1.65
CA VAL A 66 -7.51 4.00 -1.06
C VAL A 66 -7.14 3.23 0.21
N ALA A 67 -8.10 2.97 1.10
CA ALA A 67 -7.88 2.16 2.30
C ALA A 67 -7.39 0.74 1.97
N LEU A 68 -7.95 0.11 0.93
CA LEU A 68 -7.46 -1.18 0.42
C LEU A 68 -6.01 -1.08 -0.05
N GLY A 69 -5.63 0.02 -0.71
CA GLY A 69 -4.23 0.31 -1.03
C GLY A 69 -3.34 0.32 0.22
N GLY A 70 -3.84 0.80 1.36
CA GLY A 70 -3.10 0.75 2.63
C GLY A 70 -2.70 -0.66 3.05
N VAL A 71 -3.55 -1.65 2.78
CA VAL A 71 -3.24 -3.06 3.05
C VAL A 71 -2.05 -3.52 2.21
N PHE A 72 -2.06 -3.24 0.90
CA PHE A 72 -0.93 -3.57 0.03
C PHE A 72 0.34 -2.79 0.40
N TRP A 73 0.20 -1.55 0.86
CA TRP A 73 1.33 -0.72 1.30
C TRP A 73 2.03 -1.31 2.53
N LEU A 74 1.27 -1.82 3.50
CA LEU A 74 1.84 -2.52 4.66
C LEU A 74 2.63 -3.78 4.27
N LEU A 75 2.20 -4.47 3.21
CA LEU A 75 2.87 -5.67 2.69
C LEU A 75 4.07 -5.33 1.78
N ALA A 76 4.13 -4.13 1.22
CA ALA A 76 5.13 -3.72 0.24
C ALA A 76 6.56 -3.76 0.82
N GLY A 77 6.75 -3.50 2.11
CA GLY A 77 8.06 -3.62 2.77
C GLY A 77 8.58 -5.06 2.77
N MET A 78 7.74 -6.03 3.14
CA MET A 78 8.12 -7.47 3.09
C MET A 78 8.40 -7.94 1.66
N HIS A 79 7.63 -7.44 0.69
CA HIS A 79 7.88 -7.72 -0.72
C HIS A 79 9.22 -7.13 -1.18
N LEU A 80 9.50 -5.87 -0.83
CA LEU A 80 10.77 -5.21 -1.16
C LEU A 80 11.96 -5.99 -0.64
N LYS A 81 11.91 -6.45 0.61
CA LYS A 81 12.95 -7.30 1.22
C LYS A 81 13.27 -8.52 0.35
N LYS A 82 12.23 -9.30 0.01
CA LYS A 82 12.37 -10.52 -0.78
C LYS A 82 12.85 -10.26 -2.21
N VAL A 83 12.45 -9.14 -2.80
CA VAL A 83 12.97 -8.70 -4.10
C VAL A 83 14.46 -8.36 -4.00
N LEU A 84 14.89 -7.70 -2.91
CA LEU A 84 16.31 -7.38 -2.68
C LEU A 84 17.16 -8.62 -2.38
N GLU A 85 16.58 -9.64 -1.74
CA GLU A 85 17.20 -10.95 -1.50
C GLU A 85 17.25 -11.81 -2.77
N GLY A 86 16.59 -11.39 -3.86
CA GLY A 86 16.57 -12.09 -5.14
C GLY A 86 15.52 -13.21 -5.24
N GLU A 87 14.63 -13.34 -4.26
CA GLU A 87 13.58 -14.37 -4.24
C GLU A 87 12.45 -14.08 -5.25
N TYR A 88 12.19 -12.80 -5.55
CA TYR A 88 11.16 -12.40 -6.50
C TYR A 88 11.73 -11.81 -7.79
N LEU A 89 11.42 -12.49 -8.90
CA LEU A 89 11.65 -11.99 -10.25
C LEU A 89 10.47 -11.13 -10.72
N SER A 90 10.76 -10.09 -11.50
CA SER A 90 9.71 -9.26 -12.10
C SER A 90 8.88 -10.12 -13.05
N THR A 91 7.62 -10.36 -12.68
CA THR A 91 6.73 -11.23 -13.45
C THR A 91 5.72 -10.36 -14.22
N PRO A 92 5.60 -10.51 -15.55
CA PRO A 92 4.60 -9.82 -16.33
C PRO A 92 3.20 -10.06 -15.76
N GLY A 93 2.38 -9.01 -15.66
CA GLY A 93 1.02 -9.13 -15.14
C GLY A 93 0.91 -9.16 -13.60
N THR A 94 2.01 -8.93 -12.88
CA THR A 94 2.00 -8.75 -11.43
C THR A 94 2.33 -7.31 -11.02
N PHE A 95 1.79 -6.89 -9.88
CA PHE A 95 2.07 -5.65 -9.18
C PHE A 95 2.45 -6.01 -7.74
N ILE A 96 3.70 -5.79 -7.37
CA ILE A 96 4.21 -6.08 -6.01
C ILE A 96 3.98 -7.56 -5.66
N GLY A 97 4.29 -8.46 -6.61
CA GLY A 97 4.08 -9.90 -6.46
C GLY A 97 2.61 -10.37 -6.49
N ILE A 98 1.64 -9.46 -6.63
CA ILE A 98 0.21 -9.78 -6.69
C ILE A 98 -0.29 -9.69 -8.14
N SER A 99 -1.15 -10.61 -8.58
CA SER A 99 -1.75 -10.54 -9.92
C SER A 99 -2.52 -9.23 -10.12
N ILE A 100 -2.27 -8.53 -11.23
CA ILE A 100 -2.99 -7.28 -11.58
C ILE A 100 -4.49 -7.53 -11.66
N ARG A 101 -4.93 -8.71 -12.14
CA ARG A 101 -6.35 -9.07 -12.20
C ARG A 101 -6.98 -9.12 -10.80
N TYR A 102 -6.23 -9.63 -9.84
CA TYR A 102 -6.67 -9.66 -8.45
C TYR A 102 -6.75 -8.25 -7.87
N CYS A 103 -5.71 -7.43 -8.06
CA CYS A 103 -5.72 -6.03 -7.63
C CYS A 103 -6.89 -5.23 -8.22
N LEU A 104 -7.14 -5.35 -9.54
CA LEU A 104 -8.25 -4.68 -10.20
C LEU A 104 -9.60 -5.16 -9.68
N GLY A 105 -9.76 -6.48 -9.48
CA GLY A 105 -10.98 -7.05 -8.90
C GLY A 105 -11.25 -6.53 -7.49
N SER A 106 -10.23 -6.47 -6.64
CA SER A 106 -10.35 -5.95 -5.28
C SER A 106 -10.64 -4.45 -5.26
N VAL A 107 -10.00 -3.66 -6.13
CA VAL A 107 -10.26 -2.22 -6.27
C VAL A 107 -11.68 -1.97 -6.77
N LEU A 108 -12.15 -2.71 -7.76
CA LEU A 108 -13.52 -2.62 -8.25
C LEU A 108 -14.53 -2.99 -7.16
N GLY A 109 -14.28 -4.07 -6.42
CA GLY A 109 -15.12 -4.48 -5.30
C GLY A 109 -15.17 -3.41 -4.21
N ALA A 110 -14.04 -2.83 -3.85
CA ALA A 110 -13.96 -1.74 -2.87
C ALA A 110 -14.69 -0.47 -3.34
N PHE A 111 -14.57 -0.14 -4.64
CA PHE A 111 -15.29 0.98 -5.25
C PHE A 111 -16.79 0.76 -5.21
N LEU A 112 -17.26 -0.41 -5.65
CA LEU A 112 -18.69 -0.77 -5.65
C LEU A 112 -19.26 -0.79 -4.24
N LEU A 113 -18.52 -1.32 -3.26
CA LEU A 113 -18.92 -1.30 -1.86
C LEU A 113 -19.04 0.13 -1.33
N GLY A 114 -18.03 0.97 -1.58
CA GLY A 114 -18.06 2.37 -1.18
C GLY A 114 -19.22 3.14 -1.84
N ALA A 115 -19.47 2.91 -3.14
CA ALA A 115 -20.59 3.51 -3.85
C ALA A 115 -21.94 3.06 -3.29
N LEU A 116 -22.09 1.77 -2.95
CA LEU A 116 -23.31 1.23 -2.35
C LEU A 116 -23.58 1.84 -0.97
N LEU A 117 -22.55 1.93 -0.11
CA LEU A 117 -22.68 2.51 1.22
C LEU A 117 -23.04 4.00 1.16
N GLN A 118 -22.43 4.73 0.22
CA GLN A 118 -22.77 6.12 -0.03
C GLN A 118 -24.20 6.29 -0.54
N TYR A 119 -24.64 5.44 -1.48
CA TYR A 119 -26.02 5.43 -1.95
C TYR A 119 -27.03 5.13 -0.83
N ALA A 120 -26.67 4.25 0.11
CA ALA A 120 -27.48 3.91 1.27
C ALA A 120 -27.47 4.98 2.39
N GLY A 121 -26.71 6.07 2.25
CA GLY A 121 -26.59 7.12 3.27
C GLY A 121 -25.83 6.70 4.53
N LEU A 122 -24.99 5.66 4.43
CA LEU A 122 -24.15 5.17 5.54
C LEU A 122 -22.78 5.88 5.60
N PHE A 123 -22.45 6.69 4.59
CA PHE A 123 -21.22 7.47 4.45
C PHE A 123 -21.49 8.77 3.68
#